data_AF-A0A074W3B4-F1
#
_entry.id   AF-A0A074W3B4-F1
#
_cell.length_a   1.000
_cell.length_b   1.000
_cell.length_c   1.000
_cell.angle_alpha   90.00
_cell.angle_beta   90.00
_cell.angle_gamma   90.00
#
_symmetry.space_group_name_H-M   'P 1'
#
loop_
_entity.id
_entity.type
_entity.pdbx_description
1 polymer ?
#
loop_
_entity_poly.entity_id
_entity_poly.type
_entity_poly.pdbx_seq_one_letter_code
_entity_poly.pdbx_strand_id
1 'polypeptide(L)'
;AITCALPPHHPIKFTTYNDYEVHYHKAHSFRCIQCAKNFPSERFLSLHIAESHDPFNRVKRDRGEKTYHCFVEDCEKVCSTPQKRRMHLIDKHMFPRNYDFQIVNHGSDNRTSLL
;
A
#
# COMPACT_ATOMS: atom_id res chain seq x y z
N ALA A 1 -3.43 31.27 6.82
CA ALA A 1 -3.95 30.26 5.87
C ALA A 1 -2.84 29.28 5.58
N ILE A 2 -3.11 27.98 5.74
CA ILE A 2 -2.11 26.92 5.52
C ILE A 2 -2.19 26.52 4.05
N THR A 3 -1.06 26.33 3.38
CA THR A 3 -1.03 25.99 1.94
C THR A 3 -0.20 24.73 1.73
N CYS A 4 -0.77 23.71 1.09
CA CYS A 4 0.00 22.59 0.58
C CYS A 4 0.40 22.86 -0.86
N ALA A 5 1.70 22.86 -1.16
CA ALA A 5 2.25 23.02 -2.52
C ALA A 5 3.08 21.80 -2.97
N LEU A 6 2.93 20.67 -2.29
CA LEU A 6 3.64 19.44 -2.64
C LEU A 6 2.99 18.79 -3.86
N PRO A 7 3.78 18.24 -4.80
CA PRO A 7 3.25 17.37 -5.85
C PRO A 7 2.41 16.22 -5.22
N PRO A 8 1.33 15.75 -5.87
CA PRO A 8 1.04 15.84 -7.31
C PRO A 8 0.01 16.90 -7.73
N HIS A 9 -0.46 17.77 -6.83
CA HIS A 9 -1.51 18.74 -7.14
C HIS A 9 -0.99 20.18 -7.13
N HIS A 10 -1.78 21.09 -7.69
CA HIS A 10 -1.53 22.53 -7.56
C HIS A 10 -1.70 23.01 -6.11
N PRO A 11 -1.15 24.17 -5.72
CA PRO A 11 -1.26 24.65 -4.35
C PRO A 11 -2.70 24.74 -3.83
N ILE A 12 -3.00 24.04 -2.74
CA ILE A 12 -4.32 24.04 -2.08
C ILE A 12 -4.23 24.82 -0.79
N LYS A 13 -5.18 25.73 -0.55
CA LYS A 13 -5.28 26.51 0.68
C LYS A 13 -6.31 25.91 1.63
N PHE A 14 -5.95 25.84 2.91
CA PHE A 14 -6.78 25.33 3.99
C PHE A 14 -7.03 26.45 5.01
N THR A 15 -8.25 26.46 5.55
CA THR A 15 -8.71 27.38 6.58
C THR A 15 -8.32 26.90 7.97
N THR A 16 -8.35 25.59 8.22
CA THR A 16 -7.98 24.97 9.50
C THR A 16 -6.76 24.07 9.35
N TYR A 17 -6.05 23.85 10.46
CA TYR A 17 -4.96 22.87 10.53
C TYR A 17 -5.47 21.45 10.32
N ASN A 18 -6.63 21.11 10.89
CA ASN A 18 -7.22 19.78 10.76
C ASN A 18 -7.50 19.38 9.30
N ASP A 19 -8.01 20.31 8.49
CA ASP A 19 -8.26 20.03 7.07
C ASP A 19 -6.96 19.79 6.29
N TYR A 20 -5.90 20.53 6.64
CA TYR A 20 -4.56 20.31 6.07
C TYR A 20 -3.99 18.95 6.47
N GLU A 21 -4.11 18.53 7.74
CA GLU A 21 -3.61 17.24 8.21
C GLU A 21 -4.31 16.07 7.52
N VAL A 22 -5.65 16.12 7.43
CA VAL A 22 -6.44 15.08 6.72
C VAL A 22 -6.03 15.01 5.26
N HIS A 23 -5.84 16.17 4.62
CA HIS A 23 -5.31 16.25 3.26
C HIS A 23 -3.93 15.63 3.15
N TYR A 24 -3.00 16.00 4.03
CA TYR A 24 -1.61 15.55 3.97
C TYR A 24 -1.51 14.03 4.14
N HIS A 25 -2.24 13.49 5.12
CA HIS A 25 -2.32 12.04 5.32
C HIS A 25 -2.92 11.29 4.14
N LYS A 26 -3.88 11.89 3.43
CA LYS A 26 -4.50 11.25 2.27
C LYS A 26 -3.68 11.37 0.99
N ALA A 27 -3.02 12.51 0.77
CA ALA A 27 -2.38 12.85 -0.50
C ALA A 27 -0.87 12.57 -0.52
N HIS A 28 -0.21 12.63 0.64
CA HIS A 28 1.25 12.60 0.74
C HIS A 28 1.79 11.48 1.64
N SER A 29 1.03 11.00 2.62
CA SER A 29 1.47 9.84 3.41
C SER A 29 1.45 8.55 2.58
N PHE A 30 2.51 7.75 2.76
CA PHE A 30 2.67 6.42 2.15
C PHE A 30 2.53 6.41 0.62
N ARG A 31 3.01 7.48 -0.03
CA ARG A 31 3.04 7.62 -1.49
C ARG A 31 4.26 6.92 -2.10
N CYS A 32 4.05 6.09 -3.11
CA CYS A 32 5.15 5.55 -3.89
C CYS A 32 5.75 6.64 -4.80
N ILE A 33 7.05 6.89 -4.67
CA ILE A 33 7.75 7.90 -5.47
C ILE A 33 7.84 7.50 -6.95
N GLN A 34 7.90 6.20 -7.26
CA GLN A 34 8.07 5.73 -8.64
C GLN A 34 6.78 5.79 -9.46
N CYS A 35 5.63 5.44 -8.87
CA CYS A 35 4.36 5.35 -9.59
C CYS A 35 3.27 6.29 -9.07
N ALA A 36 3.57 7.07 -8.04
CA ALA A 36 2.68 8.10 -7.49
C ALA A 36 1.34 7.54 -6.95
N LYS A 37 1.30 6.27 -6.55
CA LYS A 37 0.15 5.66 -5.87
C LYS A 37 0.25 5.86 -4.36
N ASN A 38 -0.86 6.16 -3.69
CA ASN A 38 -0.92 6.19 -2.23
C ASN A 38 -1.34 4.84 -1.64
N PHE A 39 -0.92 4.56 -0.41
CA PHE A 39 -1.21 3.31 0.30
C PHE A 39 -1.75 3.61 1.71
N PRO A 40 -2.54 2.69 2.30
CA PRO A 40 -3.17 2.94 3.60
C PRO A 40 -2.19 2.92 4.78
N SER A 41 -1.00 2.32 4.62
CA SER A 41 0.05 2.33 5.64
C SER A 41 1.43 2.14 5.03
N GLU A 42 2.47 2.37 5.83
CA GLU A 42 3.87 2.10 5.48
C GLU A 42 4.09 0.65 5.07
N ARG A 43 3.43 -0.29 5.75
CA ARG A 43 3.49 -1.70 5.39
C ARG A 43 3.04 -1.96 3.97
N PHE A 44 1.91 -1.39 3.55
CA PHE A 44 1.39 -1.58 2.19
C PHE A 44 2.28 -0.91 1.14
N LEU A 45 2.82 0.27 1.44
CA LEU A 45 3.80 0.92 0.56
C LEU A 45 5.06 0.05 0.39
N SER A 46 5.57 -0.51 1.49
CA SER A 46 6.77 -1.36 1.48
C SER A 46 6.54 -2.64 0.69
N LEU A 47 5.40 -3.30 0.88
CA LEU A 47 4.98 -4.46 0.09
C LEU A 47 4.88 -4.11 -1.39
N HIS A 48 4.29 -2.96 -1.72
CA HIS A 48 4.15 -2.50 -3.10
C HIS A 48 5.50 -2.30 -3.77
N ILE A 49 6.43 -1.62 -3.11
CA ILE A 49 7.79 -1.41 -3.63
C ILE A 49 8.47 -2.77 -3.86
N ALA A 50 8.43 -3.66 -2.86
CA ALA A 50 9.03 -4.98 -2.93
C ALA A 50 8.46 -5.86 -4.06
N GLU A 51 7.17 -5.73 -4.37
CA GLU A 51 6.50 -6.58 -5.36
C GLU A 51 6.47 -6.01 -6.77
N SER A 52 6.44 -4.67 -6.90
CA SER A 52 6.21 -3.97 -8.17
C SER A 52 7.45 -3.25 -8.70
N HIS A 53 8.37 -2.84 -7.81
CA HIS A 53 9.46 -1.95 -8.15
C HIS A 53 10.85 -2.49 -7.80
N ASP A 54 10.96 -3.58 -7.03
CA ASP A 54 12.22 -4.24 -6.69
C ASP A 54 12.60 -5.31 -7.74
N PRO A 55 13.61 -5.07 -8.60
CA PRO A 55 14.04 -6.03 -9.60
C PRO A 55 14.67 -7.30 -9.00
N PHE A 56 15.28 -7.21 -7.82
CA PHE A 56 15.88 -8.37 -7.16
C PHE A 56 14.81 -9.34 -6.69
N ASN A 57 13.70 -8.84 -6.15
CA ASN A 57 12.56 -9.69 -5.82
C ASN A 57 11.91 -10.30 -7.06
N ARG A 58 11.95 -9.63 -8.22
CA ARG A 58 11.54 -10.27 -9.48
C ARG A 58 12.43 -11.47 -9.81
N VAL A 59 13.75 -11.31 -9.77
CA VAL A 59 14.70 -12.40 -10.03
C VAL A 59 14.55 -13.55 -9.02
N LYS A 60 14.35 -13.26 -7.73
CA LYS A 60 14.07 -14.28 -6.71
C LYS A 60 12.80 -15.08 -7.03
N ARG A 61 11.73 -14.42 -7.47
CA ARG A 61 10.49 -15.09 -7.91
C ARG A 61 10.73 -15.98 -9.13
N ASP A 62 11.52 -15.53 -10.10
CA ASP A 62 11.88 -16.32 -11.29
C ASP A 62 12.66 -17.60 -10.91
N ARG A 63 13.39 -17.57 -9.78
CA ARG A 63 14.06 -18.73 -9.17
C ARG A 63 13.16 -19.61 -8.29
N GLY A 64 11.89 -19.25 -8.15
CA GLY A 64 10.91 -19.97 -7.31
C GLY A 64 10.99 -19.63 -5.82
N GLU A 65 11.74 -18.60 -5.42
CA GLU A 65 11.78 -18.14 -4.03
C GLU A 65 10.49 -17.44 -3.62
N LYS A 66 10.19 -17.47 -2.32
CA LYS A 66 8.99 -16.82 -1.75
C LYS A 66 9.31 -15.36 -1.46
N THR A 67 8.54 -14.43 -2.03
CA THR A 67 8.74 -12.98 -1.84
C THR A 67 7.47 -12.24 -1.40
N TYR A 68 6.32 -12.91 -1.33
CA TYR A 68 5.05 -12.25 -1.00
C TYR A 68 4.83 -12.26 0.51
N HIS A 69 5.29 -11.23 1.20
CA HIS A 69 5.12 -11.11 2.65
C HIS A 69 3.65 -10.85 3.04
N CYS A 70 3.28 -11.26 4.24
CA CYS A 70 1.95 -11.05 4.82
C CYS A 70 1.63 -9.55 5.01
N PHE A 71 0.34 -9.19 5.01
CA PHE A 71 -0.10 -7.82 5.26
C PHE A 71 0.04 -7.39 6.72
N VAL A 72 0.00 -8.34 7.65
CA VAL A 72 0.15 -8.06 9.09
C VAL A 72 1.63 -7.89 9.44
N GLU A 73 1.97 -6.82 10.14
CA GLU A 73 3.36 -6.44 10.46
C GLU A 73 4.08 -7.50 11.31
N ASP A 74 3.40 -8.01 12.34
CA ASP A 74 3.95 -9.06 13.23
C ASP A 74 3.86 -10.49 12.64
N CYS A 75 3.56 -10.62 11.34
CA CYS A 75 3.49 -11.91 10.67
C CYS A 75 4.69 -12.13 9.75
N GLU A 76 5.57 -13.06 10.14
CA GLU A 76 6.76 -13.44 9.38
C GLU A 76 6.48 -14.30 8.14
N LYS A 77 5.21 -14.61 7.84
CA LYS A 77 4.86 -15.50 6.74
C LYS A 77 5.21 -14.85 5.39
N VAL A 78 6.06 -15.55 4.63
CA VAL A 78 6.33 -15.25 3.21
C VAL A 78 5.73 -16.32 2.31
N CYS A 79 4.96 -15.90 1.33
CA CYS A 79 4.21 -16.75 0.41
C CYS A 79 4.87 -16.83 -0.97
N SER A 80 4.63 -17.93 -1.70
CA SER A 80 5.13 -18.10 -3.07
C SER A 80 4.29 -17.37 -4.12
N THR A 81 3.01 -17.14 -3.85
CA THR A 81 2.12 -16.44 -4.79
C THR A 81 1.17 -15.48 -4.05
N PRO A 82 0.64 -14.44 -4.73
CA PRO A 82 -0.38 -13.58 -4.16
C PRO A 82 -1.63 -14.35 -3.71
N GLN A 83 -2.02 -15.40 -4.44
CA GLN A 83 -3.17 -16.25 -4.11
C GLN A 83 -2.94 -17.01 -2.80
N LYS A 84 -1.73 -17.56 -2.58
CA LYS A 84 -1.38 -18.20 -1.31
C LYS A 84 -1.36 -17.20 -0.15
N ARG A 85 -0.89 -15.98 -0.39
CA ARG A 85 -0.97 -14.91 0.62
C ARG A 85 -2.42 -14.57 0.97
N ARG A 86 -3.30 -14.43 -0.03
CA ARG A 86 -4.74 -14.21 0.21
C ARG A 86 -5.32 -15.31 1.08
N MET A 87 -5.07 -16.58 0.75
CA MET A 87 -5.57 -17.70 1.53
C MET A 87 -5.06 -17.64 2.98
N HIS A 88 -3.76 -17.38 3.17
CA HIS A 88 -3.17 -17.21 4.49
C HIS A 88 -3.82 -16.06 5.30
N LEU A 89 -4.09 -14.92 4.67
CA LEU A 89 -4.76 -13.79 5.32
C LEU A 89 -6.20 -14.12 5.75
N ILE A 90 -6.92 -14.87 4.93
CA ILE A 90 -8.28 -15.33 5.25
C ILE A 90 -8.22 -16.35 6.39
N ASP A 91 -7.38 -17.38 6.28
CA ASP A 91 -7.41 -18.52 7.20
C ASP A 91 -6.74 -18.20 8.55
N LYS A 92 -5.64 -17.44 8.55
CA LYS A 92 -4.86 -17.16 9.77
C LYS A 92 -5.19 -15.82 10.41
N HIS A 93 -5.54 -14.83 9.60
CA HIS A 93 -5.83 -13.46 10.08
C HIS A 93 -7.30 -13.08 9.93
N MET A 94 -8.16 -14.00 9.49
CA MET A 94 -9.60 -13.82 9.39
C MET A 94 -10.03 -12.62 8.53
N PHE A 95 -9.22 -12.28 7.52
CA PHE A 95 -9.57 -11.23 6.58
C PHE A 95 -10.88 -11.60 5.85
N PRO A 96 -11.81 -10.64 5.66
CA PRO A 96 -13.02 -10.87 4.87
C PRO A 96 -12.69 -11.38 3.45
N ARG A 97 -13.50 -12.27 2.90
CA ARG A 97 -13.25 -12.83 1.55
C ARG A 97 -13.32 -11.78 0.45
N ASN A 98 -14.10 -10.72 0.68
CA ASN A 98 -14.26 -9.55 -0.19
C ASN A 98 -13.22 -8.46 0.08
N TYR A 99 -12.30 -8.64 1.04
CA TYR A 99 -11.22 -7.69 1.24
C TYR A 99 -10.43 -7.50 -0.05
N ASP A 100 -9.96 -6.29 -0.26
CA ASP A 100 -9.13 -5.90 -1.39
C ASP A 100 -7.69 -6.39 -1.25
N PHE A 101 -7.47 -7.67 -1.57
CA PHE A 101 -6.13 -8.25 -1.58
C PHE A 101 -5.23 -7.72 -2.71
N GLN A 102 -5.76 -6.88 -3.59
CA GLN A 102 -5.02 -6.24 -4.69
C GLN A 102 -4.56 -4.82 -4.36
N ILE A 103 -4.84 -4.33 -3.13
CA ILE A 103 -4.44 -3.00 -2.68
C ILE A 103 -2.94 -2.72 -2.89
N VAL A 104 -2.09 -3.73 -2.70
CA VAL A 104 -0.63 -3.65 -2.94
C VAL A 104 -0.29 -3.32 -4.40
N ASN A 105 -1.16 -3.62 -5.35
CA ASN A 105 -0.93 -3.39 -6.78
C ASN A 105 -1.43 -2.02 -7.23
N HIS A 106 -2.60 -1.59 -6.77
CA HIS A 106 -3.26 -0.38 -7.31
C HIS A 106 -3.30 0.81 -6.35
N GLY A 107 -3.01 0.65 -5.06
CA GLY A 107 -3.06 1.74 -4.08
C GLY A 107 -4.49 2.17 -3.70
N SER A 108 -4.60 3.15 -2.80
CA SER A 108 -5.86 3.60 -2.17
C SER A 108 -6.43 4.91 -2.71
N ASP A 109 -5.82 5.51 -3.74
CA ASP A 109 -6.14 6.89 -4.20
C ASP A 109 -7.62 7.15 -4.47
N ASN A 110 -8.35 6.16 -4.98
CA ASN A 110 -9.76 6.28 -5.37
C ASN A 110 -10.70 5.42 -4.52
N ARG A 111 -10.28 4.97 -3.33
CA ARG A 111 -11.08 4.07 -2.50
C ARG A 111 -11.37 4.66 -1.14
N THR A 112 -12.64 4.57 -0.74
CA THR A 112 -13.10 4.89 0.62
C THR A 112 -13.13 3.65 1.52
N SER A 113 -12.94 2.47 0.94
CA SER A 113 -13.06 1.17 1.60
C SER A 113 -12.01 0.19 1.06
N LEU A 114 -11.51 -0.69 1.94
CA LEU A 114 -10.68 -1.85 1.59
C LEU A 114 -11.52 -3.15 1.48
N LEU A 115 -12.84 -3.02 1.50
CA LEU A 115 -13.87 -4.04 1.32
C LEU A 115 -14.66 -3.81 0.04
#